data_AF-A0A496T1E8-F1
#
_entry.id   AF-A0A496T1E8-F1
#
_cell.length_a   1.000
_cell.length_b   1.000
_cell.length_c   1.000
_cell.angle_alpha   90.00
_cell.angle_beta   90.00
_cell.angle_gamma   90.00
#
_symmetry.space_group_name_H-M   'P 1'
#
loop_
_entity.id
_entity.type
_entity.pdbx_description
1 polymer ?
#
loop_
_entity_poly.entity_id
_entity_poly.type
_entity_poly.pdbx_seq_one_letter_code
_entity_poly.pdbx_strand_id
1 'polypeptide(L)' 'MKKEEIFKKYKDEWVLIECRKVDENFELIEGEPLYHSKDKDEVYRKLLETRPKDYTIEYTGEVPEDLVVML' A
#
# COMPACT_ATOMS: atom_id res chain seq x y z
N MET A 1 12.25 0.09 2.43
CA MET A 1 11.94 -1.32 2.74
C MET A 1 11.45 -1.97 1.45
N LYS A 2 11.79 -3.23 1.17
CA LYS A 2 11.34 -3.90 -0.06
C LYS A 2 9.85 -4.21 0.00
N LYS A 3 9.15 -4.21 -1.15
CA LYS A 3 7.70 -4.52 -1.21
C LYS A 3 7.37 -5.83 -0.48
N GLU A 4 8.15 -6.88 -0.71
CA GLU A 4 7.89 -8.21 -0.10
C GLU A 4 8.04 -8.19 1.43
N GLU A 5 8.93 -7.35 1.96
CA GLU A 5 9.11 -7.18 3.41
C GLU A 5 7.92 -6.43 4.02
N ILE A 6 7.38 -5.43 3.31
CA ILE A 6 6.20 -4.66 3.74
C ILE A 6 4.99 -5.59 3.82
N PHE A 7 4.75 -6.38 2.77
CA PHE A 7 3.62 -7.30 2.68
C PHE A 7 3.69 -8.42 3.74
N LYS A 8 4.90 -8.90 4.04
CA LYS A 8 5.10 -9.87 5.14
C LYS A 8 4.88 -9.28 6.52
N LYS A 9 5.21 -7.99 6.72
CA LYS A 9 5.13 -7.33 8.03
C LYS A 9 3.70 -6.92 8.40
N TYR A 10 2.92 -6.43 7.45
CA TYR A 10 1.58 -5.91 7.68
C TYR A 10 0.54 -6.78 6.99
N LYS A 11 0.43 -8.07 7.33
CA LYS A 11 -0.49 -8.99 6.64
C LYS A 11 -1.97 -8.61 6.83
N ASP A 12 -2.76 -8.77 5.77
CA ASP A 12 -4.21 -8.53 5.76
C ASP A 12 -4.60 -7.10 6.19
N GLU A 13 -3.77 -6.13 5.80
CA GLU A 13 -3.92 -4.72 6.14
C GLU A 13 -3.76 -3.84 4.91
N TRP A 14 -4.33 -2.64 4.98
CA TRP A 14 -4.07 -1.57 4.04
C TRP A 14 -2.84 -0.79 4.51
N VAL A 15 -1.90 -0.54 3.60
CA VAL A 15 -0.65 0.17 3.91
C VAL A 15 -0.50 1.36 2.98
N LEU A 16 -0.38 2.57 3.55
CA LEU A 16 0.07 3.76 2.84
C LEU A 16 1.60 3.75 2.79
N ILE A 17 2.16 3.76 1.59
CA ILE A 17 3.59 3.64 1.35
C ILE A 17 4.06 4.85 0.54
N GLU A 18 5.07 5.56 1.02
CA GLU A 18 5.81 6.52 0.21
C GLU A 18 6.74 5.76 -0.75
N CYS A 19 6.58 6.01 -2.05
CA CYS A 19 7.34 5.32 -3.09
C CYS A 19 8.78 5.83 -3.12
N ARG A 20 9.75 4.93 -2.86
CA ARG A 20 11.18 5.25 -2.99
C ARG A 20 11.73 4.81 -4.35
N LYS A 21 11.24 3.68 -4.87
CA LYS A 21 11.61 3.13 -6.17
C LYS A 21 10.44 2.35 -6.77
N VAL A 22 10.16 2.63 -8.04
CA VAL A 22 9.21 1.89 -8.86
C VAL A 22 9.91 1.27 -10.07
N ASP A 23 9.29 0.27 -10.68
CA ASP A 23 9.74 -0.29 -11.96
C ASP A 23 9.20 0.50 -13.16
N GLU A 24 9.44 -0.03 -14.37
CA GLU A 24 8.98 0.58 -15.63
C GLU A 24 7.45 0.58 -15.81
N ASN A 25 6.74 -0.27 -15.05
CA ASN A 25 5.28 -0.36 -15.03
C ASN A 25 4.67 0.45 -13.87
N PHE A 26 5.48 1.26 -13.17
CA PHE A 26 5.11 2.00 -11.97
C PHE A 26 4.74 1.10 -10.77
N GLU A 27 5.15 -0.17 -10.77
CA GLU A 27 4.97 -1.03 -9.61
C GLU A 27 6.02 -0.74 -8.54
N LEU A 28 5.59 -0.74 -7.27
CA LEU A 28 6.46 -0.52 -6.13
C LEU A 28 7.54 -1.62 -6.01
N ILE A 29 8.82 -1.22 -6.07
CA ILE A 29 9.96 -2.10 -5.71
C ILE A 29 10.36 -1.86 -4.25
N GLU A 30 10.52 -0.60 -3.86
CA GLU A 30 10.93 -0.19 -2.52
C GLU A 30 10.16 1.05 -2.06
N GLY A 31 9.78 1.06 -0.79
CA GLY A 31 9.04 2.18 -0.20
C GLY A 31 9.21 2.29 1.32
N GLU A 32 8.64 3.35 1.86
CA GLU A 32 8.56 3.62 3.28
C GLU A 32 7.11 3.55 3.74
N PRO A 33 6.75 2.58 4.60
CA PRO A 33 5.41 2.53 5.18
C PRO A 33 5.18 3.75 6.07
N LEU A 34 4.23 4.60 5.70
CA LEU A 34 3.86 5.79 6.47
C LEU A 34 2.76 5.48 7.49
N TYR A 35 1.86 4.57 7.14
CA TYR A 35 0.74 4.16 7.99
C TYR A 35 0.14 2.84 7.51
N HIS A 36 -0.46 2.09 8.42
CA HIS A 36 -1.19 0.87 8.10
C HIS A 36 -2.42 0.74 8.99
N SER A 37 -3.48 0.13 8.47
CA SER A 37 -4.68 -0.22 9.24
C SER A 37 -5.48 -1.30 8.51
N LYS A 38 -6.31 -2.04 9.26
CA LYS A 38 -7.32 -2.93 8.67
C LYS A 38 -8.49 -2.14 8.07
N ASP A 39 -8.72 -0.92 8.55
CA ASP A 39 -9.72 0.00 8.02
C ASP A 39 -9.09 0.86 6.90
N LYS A 40 -9.57 0.67 5.67
CA LYS A 40 -9.11 1.45 4.51
C LYS A 40 -9.38 2.96 4.71
N ASP A 41 -10.45 3.33 5.41
CA ASP A 41 -10.80 4.72 5.61
C ASP A 41 -9.82 5.43 6.56
N GLU A 42 -9.23 4.70 7.53
CA GLU A 42 -8.13 5.24 8.34
C GLU A 42 -6.89 5.56 7.50
N VAL A 43 -6.57 4.71 6.53
CA VAL A 43 -5.46 4.92 5.61
C VAL A 43 -5.70 6.15 4.73
N TYR A 44 -6.93 6.33 4.21
CA TYR A 44 -7.28 7.54 3.45
C TYR A 44 -7.27 8.80 4.32
N ARG A 45 -7.77 8.75 5.55
CA ARG A 45 -7.63 9.87 6.51
C ARG A 45 -6.17 10.23 6.67
N LYS A 46 -5.30 9.23 6.83
CA LYS A 46 -3.87 9.47 7.00
C LYS A 46 -3.21 10.06 5.77
N LEU A 47 -3.58 9.61 4.58
CA LEU A 47 -3.12 10.18 3.30
C LEU A 47 -3.42 11.69 3.22
N LEU A 48 -4.62 12.11 3.62
CA LEU A 48 -5.02 13.52 3.58
C LEU A 48 -4.26 14.40 4.58
N GLU A 49 -3.84 13.82 5.71
CA GLU A 49 -3.00 14.46 6.72
C GLU A 49 -1.54 14.60 6.27
N THR A 50 -0.94 13.52 5.74
CA THR A 50 0.50 13.47 5.45
C THR A 50 0.85 14.01 4.08
N ARG A 51 -0.05 13.86 3.09
CA ARG A 51 0.10 14.32 1.70
C ARG A 51 1.47 14.00 1.08
N PRO A 52 1.95 12.75 1.13
CA PRO A 52 3.15 12.34 0.41
C PRO A 52 3.01 12.64 -1.08
N LYS A 53 4.12 13.00 -1.71
CA LYS A 53 4.14 13.37 -3.13
C LYS A 53 3.96 12.15 -4.04
N ASP A 54 4.72 11.10 -3.76
CA ASP A 54 4.75 9.86 -4.53
C ASP A 54 4.39 8.72 -3.58
N TYR A 55 3.21 8.13 -3.76
CA TYR A 55 2.69 7.11 -2.83
C TYR A 55 1.86 6.04 -3.53
N THR A 56 1.72 4.91 -2.85
CA THR A 56 0.73 3.87 -3.16
C THR A 56 -0.02 3.47 -1.90
N ILE A 57 -1.22 2.93 -2.07
CA ILE A 57 -1.99 2.27 -1.02
C ILE A 57 -2.17 0.81 -1.45
N GLU A 58 -1.56 -0.11 -0.72
CA GLU A 58 -1.57 -1.53 -1.04
C GLU A 58 -2.38 -2.30 0.00
N TYR A 59 -3.24 -3.20 -0.45
CA TYR A 59 -3.77 -4.26 0.41
C TYR A 59 -2.81 -5.45 0.37
N THR A 60 -2.33 -5.87 1.53
CA THR A 60 -1.29 -6.89 1.67
C THR A 60 -1.84 -8.29 1.93
N GLY A 61 -3.16 -8.43 2.01
CA GLY A 61 -3.82 -9.73 2.09
C GLY A 61 -3.90 -10.41 0.73
N GLU A 62 -4.32 -11.67 0.74
CA GLU A 62 -4.58 -12.42 -0.49
C GLU A 62 -5.86 -11.90 -1.14
N VAL A 63 -5.76 -11.47 -2.40
CA VAL A 63 -6.92 -11.15 -3.24
C VAL A 63 -7.35 -12.45 -3.93
N PRO A 64 -8.60 -12.92 -3.74
CA PRO A 64 -9.08 -14.13 -4.41
C PRO A 64 -8.94 -14.01 -5.94
N GLU A 65 -8.49 -15.06 -6.61
CA GLU A 65 -8.29 -15.08 -8.07
C GLU A 65 -9.59 -14.83 -8.86
N ASP A 66 -10.74 -15.13 -8.25
CA ASP A 66 -12.08 -14.93 -8.81
C ASP A 66 -12.72 -13.60 -8.40
N LEU A 67 -12.01 -12.73 -7.68
CA LEU A 67 -12.52 -11.42 -7.28
C LEU A 67 -12.51 -10.44 -8.47
N VAL A 68 -13.70 -10.05 -8.92
CA VAL A 68 -13.88 -8.92 -9.84
C VAL A 68 -14.23 -7.68 -9.05
N VAL A 69 -13.35 -6.68 -9.06
CA VAL A 69 -13.61 -5.36 -8.50
C VAL A 69 -14.09 -4.43 -9.62
N MET A 70 -15.29 -3.87 -9.46
CA MET A 70 -15.80 -2.79 -10.30
C MET A 70 -15.61 -1.46 -9.58
N LEU A 71 -14.96 -0.50 -10.25
CA LEU A 71 -14.67 0.84 -9.75
C LEU A 71 -15.69 1.87 -10.24
#